data_AF-A0A954FZF1-F1
#
_entry.id   AF-A0A954FZF1-F1
#
_cell.length_a   1.000
_cell.length_b   1.000
_cell.length_c   1.000
_cell.angle_alpha   90.00
_cell.angle_beta   90.00
_cell.angle_gamma   90.00
#
_symmetry.space_group_name_H-M   'P 1'
#
loop_
_entity.id
_entity.type
_entity.pdbx_description
1 polymer ?
#
loop_
_entity_poly.entity_id
_entity_poly.type
_entity_poly.pdbx_seq_one_letter_code
_entity_poly.pdbx_strand_id
1 'polypeptide(L)'
;MPSEHIKHAERLRLEREARRDPGEDWKRWGPYLSERQWGTVREDYSQNGQPWDYFRHDDARARAYRWGEDGLLGISDRQCRLCFALALWNTKDPILKERLYGVGGTEGNHGEDVKEFYFYLDSTPTHSYMKGLYKYPQQEFPYERLLKESRTRGQHL
;
A
#
# COMPACT_ATOMS: atom_id res chain seq x y z
N MET A 1 12.82 23.94 -42.50
CA MET A 1 11.91 24.17 -41.36
C MET A 1 12.31 23.21 -40.25
N PRO A 2 12.69 23.66 -39.04
CA PRO A 2 12.99 22.74 -37.96
C PRO A 2 11.70 21.98 -37.62
N SER A 3 11.77 20.65 -37.63
CA SER A 3 10.69 19.77 -37.17
C SER A 3 10.24 20.22 -35.78
N GLU A 4 9.00 20.69 -35.62
CA GLU A 4 8.39 20.87 -34.30
C GLU A 4 8.42 19.52 -33.59
N HIS A 5 9.39 19.34 -32.70
CA HIS A 5 9.41 18.19 -31.82
C HIS A 5 8.15 18.24 -30.98
N ILE A 6 7.18 17.36 -31.27
CA ILE A 6 6.04 17.10 -30.39
C ILE A 6 6.63 16.81 -29.01
N LYS A 7 6.51 17.77 -28.08
CA LYS A 7 6.96 17.53 -26.71
C LYS A 7 6.00 16.52 -26.10
N HIS A 8 6.52 15.33 -25.78
CA HIS A 8 5.81 14.29 -25.04
C HIS A 8 5.06 14.91 -23.85
N ALA A 9 3.77 14.60 -23.69
CA ALA A 9 2.89 15.26 -22.72
C ALA A 9 3.48 15.25 -21.30
N GLU A 10 4.13 14.15 -20.91
CA GLU A 10 4.79 14.06 -19.61
C GLU A 10 5.94 15.04 -19.43
N ARG A 11 6.73 15.27 -20.48
CA ARG A 11 7.82 16.26 -20.45
C ARG A 11 7.25 17.66 -20.25
N LEU A 12 6.13 17.98 -20.90
CA LEU A 12 5.46 19.28 -20.70
C LEU A 12 4.97 19.44 -19.26
N ARG A 13 4.32 18.43 -18.68
CA ARG A 13 3.89 18.46 -17.28
C ARG A 13 5.06 18.66 -16.32
N LEU A 14 6.14 17.93 -16.52
CA LEU A 14 7.35 18.07 -15.70
C LEU A 14 8.01 19.44 -15.83
N GLU A 15 8.10 20.00 -17.05
CA GLU A 15 8.62 21.35 -17.27
C GLU A 15 7.77 22.41 -16.54
N ARG A 16 6.44 22.31 -16.64
CA ARG A 16 5.50 23.24 -15.99
C ARG A 16 5.52 23.11 -14.47
N GLU A 17 5.54 21.89 -13.96
CA GLU A 17 5.67 21.60 -12.52
C GLU A 17 6.99 22.14 -11.97
N ALA A 18 8.12 21.94 -12.68
CA ALA A 18 9.43 22.42 -12.27
C ALA A 18 9.50 23.96 -12.20
N ARG A 19 8.81 24.65 -13.10
CA ARG A 19 8.63 26.12 -13.06
C ARG A 19 7.62 26.59 -12.03
N ARG A 20 6.86 25.67 -11.43
CA ARG A 20 5.74 25.94 -10.51
C ARG A 20 4.66 26.80 -11.17
N ASP A 21 4.35 26.48 -12.43
CA ASP A 21 3.27 27.13 -13.17
C ASP A 21 1.94 26.96 -12.37
N PRO A 22 1.09 27.99 -12.25
CA PRO A 22 -0.13 27.90 -11.46
C PRO A 22 -1.04 26.75 -11.91
N GLY A 23 -1.42 25.87 -10.97
CA GLY A 23 -2.28 24.71 -11.24
C GLY A 23 -1.57 23.44 -11.72
N GLU A 24 -0.24 23.47 -11.88
CA GLU A 24 0.55 22.35 -12.42
C GLU A 24 1.30 21.58 -11.29
N ASP A 25 0.67 21.44 -10.12
CA ASP A 25 1.19 20.69 -8.95
C ASP A 25 0.86 19.19 -9.07
N TRP A 26 1.41 18.54 -10.11
CA TRP A 26 1.08 17.16 -10.45
C TRP A 26 1.46 16.16 -9.35
N LYS A 27 2.63 16.31 -8.73
CA LYS A 27 3.09 15.48 -7.59
C LYS A 27 2.38 15.83 -6.28
N ARG A 28 1.33 16.65 -6.31
CA ARG A 28 0.44 16.78 -5.15
C ARG A 28 -0.22 15.46 -4.82
N TRP A 29 -0.62 14.69 -5.82
CA TRP A 29 -1.33 13.42 -5.65
C TRP A 29 -0.52 12.30 -6.28
N GLY A 30 -0.48 11.15 -5.61
CA GLY A 30 0.28 10.01 -6.10
C GLY A 30 0.07 8.77 -5.25
N PRO A 31 0.79 7.68 -5.57
CA PRO A 31 0.73 6.42 -4.84
C PRO A 31 1.63 6.51 -3.59
N TYR A 32 1.38 7.51 -2.75
CA TYR A 32 2.15 7.76 -1.52
C TYR A 32 1.57 7.01 -0.31
N LEU A 33 0.40 6.38 -0.47
CA LEU A 33 -0.23 5.55 0.55
C LEU A 33 0.33 4.13 0.49
N SER A 34 0.77 3.60 1.64
CA SER A 34 1.22 2.22 1.74
C SER A 34 0.05 1.26 1.58
N GLU A 35 0.23 0.10 0.97
CA GLU A 35 -0.79 -0.94 0.92
C GLU A 35 -0.88 -1.76 2.21
N ARG A 36 0.08 -1.58 3.11
CA ARG A 36 0.19 -2.25 4.40
C ARG A 36 1.03 -1.40 5.36
N GLN A 37 0.51 -1.06 6.53
CA GLN A 37 1.27 -0.29 7.54
C GLN A 37 1.03 -0.73 8.99
N TRP A 38 0.38 -1.86 9.21
CA TRP A 38 0.27 -2.47 10.54
C TRP A 38 1.57 -3.16 10.95
N GLY A 39 1.77 -3.33 12.27
CA GLY A 39 2.95 -3.98 12.83
C GLY A 39 4.21 -3.12 12.80
N THR A 40 4.08 -1.80 12.69
CA THR A 40 5.23 -0.88 12.54
C THR A 40 5.58 -0.16 13.83
N VAL A 41 6.87 0.19 14.00
CA VAL A 41 7.39 0.94 15.16
C VAL A 41 6.66 2.28 15.38
N ARG A 42 6.17 2.90 14.30
CA ARG A 42 5.45 4.18 14.38
C ARG A 42 4.12 4.06 15.13
N GLU A 43 3.47 2.91 15.07
CA GLU A 43 2.19 2.65 15.73
C GLU A 43 2.34 1.91 17.07
N ASP A 44 3.58 1.70 17.54
CA ASP A 44 3.84 0.96 18.77
C ASP A 44 3.68 1.82 20.02
N TYR A 45 2.74 1.41 20.86
CA TYR A 45 2.56 1.95 22.21
C TYR A 45 2.57 0.82 23.26
N SER A 46 3.13 -0.34 22.92
CA SER A 46 3.35 -1.42 23.86
C SER A 46 4.36 -1.03 24.93
N GLN A 47 4.22 -1.60 26.12
CA GLN A 47 5.15 -1.33 27.23
C GLN A 47 6.53 -1.96 27.04
N ASN A 48 6.63 -2.96 26.16
CA ASN A 48 7.81 -3.79 25.94
C ASN A 48 8.46 -3.58 24.57
N GLY A 49 7.99 -2.63 23.75
CA GLY A 49 8.57 -2.33 22.44
C GLY A 49 8.40 -3.45 21.41
N GLN A 50 7.22 -4.07 21.38
CA GLN A 50 6.86 -5.15 20.45
C GLN A 50 5.84 -4.65 19.40
N PRO A 51 6.30 -3.93 18.36
CA PRO A 51 5.42 -3.31 17.37
C PRO A 51 4.56 -4.31 16.60
N TRP A 52 5.13 -5.47 16.25
CA TRP A 52 4.46 -6.53 15.48
C TRP A 52 3.28 -7.15 16.23
N ASP A 53 3.31 -7.13 17.57
CA ASP A 53 2.26 -7.72 18.41
C ASP A 53 1.25 -6.66 18.91
N TYR A 54 1.56 -5.36 18.79
CA TYR A 54 0.74 -4.26 19.32
C TYR A 54 -0.32 -3.72 18.35
N PHE A 55 0.05 -3.47 17.09
CA PHE A 55 -0.87 -2.99 16.05
C PHE A 55 -0.97 -4.04 14.96
N ARG A 56 -1.87 -5.01 15.15
CA ARG A 56 -1.99 -6.18 14.28
C ARG A 56 -2.91 -5.89 13.10
N HIS A 57 -2.97 -6.83 12.16
CA HIS A 57 -3.89 -6.77 11.02
C HIS A 57 -5.36 -6.52 11.41
N ASP A 58 -5.82 -7.13 12.51
CA ASP A 58 -7.20 -6.94 12.97
C ASP A 58 -7.43 -5.57 13.60
N ASP A 59 -6.38 -4.94 14.13
CA ASP A 59 -6.46 -3.55 14.61
C ASP A 59 -6.52 -2.58 13.42
N ALA A 60 -5.74 -2.84 12.36
CA ALA A 60 -5.70 -2.01 11.16
C ALA A 60 -7.07 -1.76 10.50
N ARG A 61 -8.00 -2.71 10.63
CA ARG A 61 -9.36 -2.57 10.07
C ARG A 61 -10.36 -1.88 10.99
N ALA A 62 -10.03 -1.71 12.26
CA ALA A 62 -10.98 -1.32 13.30
C ALA A 62 -10.48 -0.13 14.13
N ARG A 63 -9.21 0.27 13.98
CA ARG A 63 -8.57 1.33 14.74
C ARG A 63 -7.94 2.32 13.78
N ALA A 64 -8.25 3.60 14.00
CA ALA A 64 -7.60 4.69 13.28
C ALA A 64 -6.09 4.70 13.60
N TYR A 65 -5.29 4.87 12.56
CA TYR A 65 -3.84 5.06 12.66
C TYR A 65 -3.54 6.45 13.26
N ARG A 66 -2.38 6.59 13.92
CA ARG A 66 -1.92 7.87 14.46
C ARG A 66 -0.87 8.55 13.57
N TRP A 67 -0.02 7.76 12.93
CA TRP A 67 1.18 8.24 12.24
C TRP A 67 1.30 7.77 10.79
N GLY A 68 0.22 7.28 10.21
CA GLY A 68 0.11 7.05 8.78
C GLY A 68 -1.27 6.52 8.42
N GLU A 69 -1.34 5.81 7.31
CA GLU A 69 -2.51 5.05 6.90
C GLU A 69 -2.08 3.93 5.94
N ASP A 70 -2.97 2.98 5.69
CA ASP A 70 -2.81 2.03 4.58
C ASP A 70 -4.07 1.83 3.73
N GLY A 71 -3.86 1.40 2.49
CA GLY A 71 -4.93 1.17 1.54
C GLY A 71 -4.50 0.49 0.24
N LEU A 72 -5.30 -0.47 -0.21
CA LEU A 72 -5.04 -1.27 -1.40
C LEU A 72 -5.09 -0.40 -2.66
N LEU A 73 -3.98 -0.37 -3.40
CA LEU A 73 -3.79 0.45 -4.60
C LEU A 73 -4.17 1.92 -4.35
N GLY A 74 -3.80 2.40 -3.17
CA GLY A 74 -4.22 3.71 -2.67
C GLY A 74 -3.48 4.87 -3.30
N ILE A 75 -4.15 6.03 -3.30
CA ILE A 75 -3.57 7.32 -3.63
C ILE A 75 -3.78 8.27 -2.47
N SER A 76 -2.82 9.16 -2.24
CA SER A 76 -2.97 10.22 -1.25
C SER A 76 -2.35 11.51 -1.77
N ASP A 77 -2.67 12.62 -1.12
CA ASP A 77 -1.84 13.80 -1.31
C ASP A 77 -0.45 13.56 -0.73
N ARG A 78 0.57 14.29 -1.18
CA ARG A 78 1.98 14.12 -0.77
C ARG A 78 2.25 14.25 0.74
N GLN A 79 1.27 14.75 1.51
CA GLN A 79 1.35 14.86 2.96
C GLN A 79 0.49 13.82 3.68
N CYS A 80 -0.13 12.90 2.95
CA CYS A 80 -1.00 11.83 3.45
C CYS A 80 -2.14 12.36 4.35
N ARG A 81 -2.72 13.51 4.00
CA ARG A 81 -3.83 14.15 4.72
C ARG A 81 -5.19 13.67 4.23
N LEU A 82 -5.28 13.34 2.95
CA LEU A 82 -6.46 12.72 2.34
C LEU A 82 -6.01 11.51 1.53
N CYS A 83 -6.63 10.37 1.85
CA CYS A 83 -6.30 9.06 1.30
C CYS A 83 -7.53 8.46 0.61
N PHE A 84 -7.30 7.83 -0.54
CA PHE A 84 -8.29 7.04 -1.26
C PHE A 84 -7.71 5.65 -1.48
N ALA A 85 -8.54 4.62 -1.36
CA ALA A 85 -8.14 3.24 -1.57
C ALA A 85 -9.30 2.42 -2.11
N LEU A 86 -8.98 1.28 -2.74
CA LEU A 86 -9.99 0.33 -3.17
C LEU A 86 -10.39 -0.59 -2.01
N ALA A 87 -11.69 -0.75 -1.82
CA ALA A 87 -12.27 -1.77 -0.95
C ALA A 87 -13.10 -2.74 -1.80
N LEU A 88 -12.76 -4.02 -1.76
CA LEU A 88 -13.41 -5.07 -2.53
C LEU A 88 -14.06 -6.09 -1.60
N TRP A 89 -15.15 -6.72 -2.05
CA TRP A 89 -15.76 -7.85 -1.34
C TRP A 89 -16.26 -8.90 -2.32
N ASN A 90 -15.80 -10.14 -2.14
CA ASN A 90 -16.14 -11.29 -2.95
C ASN A 90 -17.32 -12.06 -2.36
N THR A 91 -17.96 -11.50 -1.31
CA THR A 91 -19.08 -12.08 -0.53
C THR A 91 -18.75 -13.34 0.26
N LYS A 92 -17.49 -13.80 0.21
CA LYS A 92 -17.01 -15.01 0.88
C LYS A 92 -16.03 -14.70 1.99
N ASP A 93 -15.20 -13.68 1.80
CA ASP A 93 -14.28 -13.23 2.83
C ASP A 93 -15.05 -12.66 4.03
N PRO A 94 -14.58 -12.93 5.26
CA PRO A 94 -15.17 -12.40 6.48
C PRO A 94 -14.95 -10.88 6.65
N ILE A 95 -14.10 -10.28 5.80
CA ILE A 95 -13.68 -8.89 5.88
C ILE A 95 -13.61 -8.24 4.49
N LEU A 96 -13.69 -6.92 4.44
CA LEU A 96 -13.41 -6.18 3.21
C LEU A 96 -11.94 -6.28 2.85
N LYS A 97 -11.68 -6.43 1.55
CA LYS A 97 -10.33 -6.39 1.00
C LYS A 97 -9.95 -4.95 0.70
N GLU A 98 -9.37 -4.31 1.71
CA GLU A 98 -9.00 -2.89 1.70
C GLU A 98 -7.49 -2.65 1.85
N ARG A 99 -6.69 -3.68 2.17
CA ARG A 99 -5.23 -3.62 2.36
C ARG A 99 -4.59 -4.97 2.11
N LEU A 100 -3.30 -5.03 1.79
CA LEU A 100 -2.62 -6.31 1.57
C LEU A 100 -2.48 -7.10 2.87
N TYR A 101 -2.75 -8.40 2.80
CA TYR A 101 -2.55 -9.31 3.92
C TYR A 101 -1.14 -9.89 3.91
N GLY A 102 -0.59 -10.05 5.11
CA GLY A 102 0.69 -10.70 5.31
C GLY A 102 0.81 -11.18 6.75
N VAL A 103 1.87 -11.89 7.05
CA VAL A 103 2.22 -12.31 8.40
C VAL A 103 3.17 -11.29 9.03
N GLY A 104 3.01 -11.02 10.32
CA GLY A 104 3.96 -10.18 11.08
C GLY A 104 5.33 -10.83 11.24
N GLY A 105 6.31 -10.08 11.74
CA GLY A 105 7.69 -10.57 11.91
C GLY A 105 7.81 -11.82 12.77
N THR A 106 7.04 -11.88 13.86
CA THR A 106 6.98 -13.04 14.78
C THR A 106 6.17 -14.21 14.22
N GLU A 107 5.36 -13.96 13.19
CA GLU A 107 4.45 -14.95 12.60
C GLU A 107 5.04 -15.61 11.34
N GLY A 108 6.00 -14.95 10.69
CA GLY A 108 6.71 -15.45 9.52
C GLY A 108 7.96 -16.25 9.87
N ASN A 109 8.35 -17.11 8.94
CA ASN A 109 9.57 -17.92 9.02
C ASN A 109 10.84 -17.13 8.63
N HIS A 110 10.71 -16.12 7.76
CA HIS A 110 11.79 -15.19 7.36
C HIS A 110 11.43 -13.72 7.69
N GLY A 111 10.73 -13.52 8.80
CA GLY A 111 10.19 -12.21 9.18
C GLY A 111 8.89 -11.87 8.46
N GLU A 112 8.59 -10.58 8.39
CA GLU A 112 7.34 -10.05 7.85
C GLU A 112 7.22 -10.34 6.34
N ASP A 113 6.07 -10.85 5.90
CA ASP A 113 5.86 -11.23 4.50
C ASP A 113 4.42 -11.04 4.04
N VAL A 114 4.25 -10.46 2.85
CA VAL A 114 2.94 -10.29 2.19
C VAL A 114 2.55 -11.60 1.51
N LYS A 115 1.36 -12.11 1.79
CA LYS A 115 0.90 -13.42 1.29
C LYS A 115 0.00 -13.33 0.07
N GLU A 116 0.13 -12.25 -0.69
CA GLU A 116 -0.74 -11.92 -1.81
C GLU A 116 0.03 -11.46 -3.03
N PHE A 117 -0.57 -11.63 -4.21
CA PHE A 117 0.03 -11.24 -5.47
C PHE A 117 -0.43 -9.85 -5.91
N TYR A 118 0.52 -8.92 -5.93
CA TYR A 118 0.34 -7.55 -6.38
C TYR A 118 1.58 -7.10 -7.15
N PHE A 119 1.38 -6.21 -8.13
CA PHE A 119 2.42 -5.74 -9.03
C PHE A 119 2.19 -4.28 -9.39
N TYR A 120 3.23 -3.46 -9.26
CA TYR A 120 3.29 -2.15 -9.89
C TYR A 120 3.68 -2.35 -11.36
N LEU A 121 2.83 -1.89 -12.28
CA LEU A 121 3.03 -2.13 -13.70
C LEU A 121 3.58 -0.90 -14.42
N ASP A 122 3.05 0.28 -14.12
CA ASP A 122 3.48 1.52 -14.76
C ASP A 122 3.08 2.73 -13.92
N SER A 123 3.87 3.80 -14.00
CA SER A 123 3.57 5.09 -13.38
C SER A 123 4.39 6.19 -14.04
N THR A 124 3.73 7.22 -14.53
CA THR A 124 4.43 8.42 -15.01
C THR A 124 5.04 9.19 -13.83
N PRO A 125 6.18 9.90 -13.99
CA PRO A 125 6.79 10.72 -12.95
C PRO A 125 5.87 11.77 -12.28
N THR A 126 4.85 12.24 -13.00
CA THR A 126 3.82 13.19 -12.52
C THR A 126 2.59 12.49 -11.93
N HIS A 127 2.57 11.16 -11.91
CA HIS A 127 1.42 10.33 -11.53
C HIS A 127 0.13 10.58 -12.34
N SER A 128 0.24 11.29 -13.47
CA SER A 128 -0.87 11.52 -14.40
C SER A 128 -1.44 10.23 -14.99
N TYR A 129 -0.65 9.17 -14.99
CA TYR A 129 -1.08 7.80 -15.22
C TYR A 129 -0.40 6.86 -14.23
N MET A 130 -1.17 5.91 -13.70
CA MET A 130 -0.74 4.86 -12.78
C MET A 130 -1.44 3.56 -13.14
N LYS A 131 -0.70 2.45 -13.07
CA LYS A 131 -1.22 1.11 -13.31
C LYS A 131 -0.68 0.13 -12.27
N GLY A 132 -1.58 -0.44 -11.49
CA GLY A 132 -1.32 -1.55 -10.58
C GLY A 132 -2.14 -2.78 -10.97
N LEU A 133 -1.66 -3.95 -10.57
CA LEU A 133 -2.38 -5.21 -10.69
C LEU A 133 -2.41 -5.88 -9.32
N TYR A 134 -3.61 -6.14 -8.81
CA TYR A 134 -3.83 -6.99 -7.65
C TYR A 134 -4.62 -8.23 -8.08
N LYS A 135 -4.12 -9.42 -7.74
CA LYS A 135 -4.80 -10.68 -8.06
C LYS A 135 -5.84 -10.98 -6.99
N TYR A 136 -7.06 -10.47 -7.20
CA TYR A 136 -8.13 -10.59 -6.23
C TYR A 136 -8.72 -12.02 -6.13
N PRO A 137 -8.65 -12.67 -4.96
CA PRO A 137 -9.24 -14.00 -4.75
C PRO A 137 -10.76 -14.00 -4.92
N GLN A 138 -11.26 -14.92 -5.74
CA GLN A 138 -12.71 -15.15 -5.93
C GLN A 138 -13.30 -16.15 -4.92
N GLN A 139 -12.45 -16.79 -4.12
CA GLN A 139 -12.80 -17.62 -2.97
C GLN A 139 -12.34 -16.92 -1.69
N GLU A 140 -12.83 -17.41 -0.54
CA GLU A 140 -12.30 -16.98 0.75
C GLU A 140 -10.78 -17.11 0.77
N PHE A 141 -10.12 -16.03 1.15
CA PHE A 141 -8.68 -15.98 1.25
C PHE A 141 -8.22 -16.77 2.49
N PRO A 142 -7.19 -17.63 2.40
CA PRO A 142 -6.87 -18.61 3.44
C PRO A 142 -6.06 -18.00 4.61
N TYR A 143 -6.57 -16.96 5.27
CA TYR A 143 -5.89 -16.19 6.33
C TYR A 143 -5.31 -17.10 7.45
N GLU A 144 -6.17 -17.90 8.09
CA GLU A 144 -5.77 -18.76 9.20
C GLU A 144 -4.77 -19.84 8.78
N ARG A 145 -4.98 -20.42 7.59
CA ARG A 145 -4.11 -21.48 7.08
C ARG A 145 -2.70 -20.93 6.85
N LEU A 146 -2.59 -19.76 6.22
CA LEU A 146 -1.30 -19.09 5.99
C LEU A 146 -0.58 -18.79 7.31
N LEU A 147 -1.31 -18.34 8.32
CA LEU A 147 -0.76 -18.08 9.65
C LEU A 147 -0.28 -19.36 10.34
N LYS A 148 -1.11 -20.41 10.37
CA LYS A 148 -0.78 -21.71 10.97
C LYS A 148 0.44 -22.32 10.28
N GLU A 149 0.43 -22.40 8.96
CA GLU A 149 1.55 -22.96 8.19
C GLU A 149 2.85 -22.15 8.39
N SER A 150 2.79 -20.82 8.44
CA SER A 150 3.98 -19.98 8.64
C SER A 150 4.63 -20.25 10.01
N ARG A 151 3.81 -20.41 11.07
CA ARG A 151 4.29 -20.78 12.42
C ARG A 151 4.87 -22.19 12.48
N THR A 152 4.29 -23.15 11.76
CA THR A 152 4.78 -24.54 11.75
C THR A 152 6.12 -24.70 11.03
N ARG A 153 6.40 -23.90 9.99
CA ARG A 153 7.61 -24.07 9.16
C ARG A 153 8.93 -23.71 9.85
N GLY A 154 8.90 -23.25 11.10
CA GLY A 154 10.09 -22.94 11.90
C GLY A 154 10.86 -21.72 11.35
N GLN A 155 11.57 -21.02 12.22
CA GLN A 155 12.56 -20.03 11.80
C GLN A 155 13.87 -20.78 11.56
N HIS A 156 14.27 -20.94 10.31
CA HIS A 156 15.66 -21.31 10.02
C HIS A 156 16.51 -20.05 10.19
N LEU A 157 17.11 -19.91 11.37
CA LEU A 157 18.11 -18.89 11.69
C LEU A 157 19.46 -19.20 11.02
#